data_AF-A0ABD5CYL9-F1
#
_entry.id   AF-A0ABD5CYL9-F1
#
_cell.length_a   1.000
_cell.length_b   1.000
_cell.length_c   1.000
_cell.angle_alpha   90.00
_cell.angle_beta   90.00
_cell.angle_gamma   90.00
#
_symmetry.space_group_name_H-M   'P 1'
#
loop_
_entity.id
_entity.type
_entity.pdbx_description
1 polymer ?
#
loop_
_entity_poly.entity_id
_entity_poly.type
_entity_poly.pdbx_seq_one_letter_code
_entity_poly.pdbx_strand_id
1 'polypeptide(L)' 'MLAGATKQDLRVEFLKPKDKLRGERNRRRWTTSYVGAMVGLSRRQYELKEKGMYPFNDYEMLIIARAMEIPVGSLFFED' A
#
# COMPACT_ATOMS: atom_id res chain seq x y z
N MET A 1 -0.89 14.48 -18.67
CA MET A 1 -2.23 14.99 -19.04
C MET A 1 -3.22 13.84 -18.85
N LEU A 2 -4.15 13.95 -17.90
CA LEU A 2 -5.12 12.87 -17.57
C LEU A 2 -6.46 13.03 -18.31
N ALA A 3 -6.61 14.04 -19.18
CA ALA A 3 -7.82 14.24 -19.95
C ALA A 3 -7.96 13.16 -21.02
N GLY A 4 -8.95 12.27 -20.87
CA GLY A 4 -9.25 11.18 -21.81
C GLY A 4 -8.82 9.78 -21.38
N ALA A 5 -8.15 9.62 -20.24
CA ALA A 5 -7.75 8.30 -19.72
C ALA A 5 -8.97 7.54 -19.16
N THR A 6 -9.06 6.24 -19.44
CA THR A 6 -10.10 5.38 -18.85
C THR A 6 -9.74 5.01 -17.42
N LYS A 7 -10.73 4.60 -16.62
CA LYS A 7 -10.50 4.07 -15.26
C LYS A 7 -9.53 2.89 -15.25
N GLN A 8 -9.50 2.11 -16.33
CA GLN A 8 -8.57 0.99 -16.49
C GLN A 8 -7.14 1.49 -16.63
N ASP A 9 -6.91 2.51 -17.45
CA ASP A 9 -5.59 3.11 -17.69
C ASP A 9 -5.04 3.71 -16.39
N LEU A 10 -5.88 4.44 -15.65
CA LEU A 10 -5.51 4.99 -14.34
C LEU A 10 -5.17 3.88 -13.34
N ARG A 11 -5.90 2.76 -13.35
CA ARG A 11 -5.56 1.63 -12.49
C ARG A 11 -4.19 1.06 -12.84
N VAL A 12 -3.88 0.87 -14.12
CA VAL A 12 -2.56 0.38 -14.54
C VAL A 12 -1.46 1.36 -14.16
N GLU A 13 -1.71 2.66 -14.28
CA GLU A 13 -0.72 3.69 -13.96
C GLU A 13 -0.42 3.80 -12.46
N PHE A 14 -1.44 3.72 -11.60
CA PHE A 14 -1.29 4.00 -10.17
C PHE A 14 -1.21 2.74 -9.28
N LEU A 15 -1.63 1.58 -9.77
CA LEU A 15 -1.48 0.31 -9.04
C LEU A 15 -0.10 -0.28 -9.29
N LYS A 16 0.86 0.20 -8.50
CA LYS A 16 2.26 -0.25 -8.51
C LYS A 16 2.61 -0.99 -7.21
N PRO A 17 3.59 -1.91 -7.24
CA PRO A 17 4.15 -2.50 -6.04
C PRO A 17 4.57 -1.43 -5.02
N LYS A 18 4.26 -1.64 -3.75
CA LYS A 18 4.62 -0.73 -2.65
C LYS A 18 5.96 -1.14 -2.05
N ASP A 19 7.03 -0.96 -2.82
CA ASP A 19 8.36 -1.46 -2.46
C ASP A 19 8.93 -0.75 -1.22
N LYS A 20 8.66 0.56 -1.05
CA LYS A 20 8.98 1.28 0.19
C LYS A 20 8.30 0.66 1.41
N LEU A 21 6.98 0.47 1.36
CA LEU A 21 6.20 -0.20 2.40
C LEU A 21 6.74 -1.60 2.71
N ARG A 22 7.03 -2.39 1.67
CA ARG A 22 7.62 -3.73 1.82
C ARG A 22 8.98 -3.68 2.53
N GLY A 23 9.83 -2.73 2.15
CA GLY A 23 11.13 -2.49 2.76
C GLY A 23 11.04 -2.14 4.24
N GLU A 24 10.17 -1.18 4.59
CA GLU A 24 9.91 -0.79 5.97
C GLU A 24 9.37 -1.95 6.81
N ARG A 25 8.40 -2.68 6.27
CA ARG A 25 7.84 -3.88 6.89
C ARG A 25 8.93 -4.91 7.18
N ASN A 26 9.79 -5.19 6.20
CA ASN A 26 10.89 -6.16 6.33
C ASN A 26 11.94 -5.70 7.36
N ARG A 27 12.33 -4.41 7.36
CA ARG A 27 13.27 -3.85 8.34
C ARG A 27 12.78 -4.02 9.78
N ARG A 28 11.47 -3.87 9.98
CA ARG A 28 10.78 -4.05 11.27
C ARG A 28 10.46 -5.51 11.60
N ARG A 29 10.77 -6.46 10.71
CA ARG A 29 10.41 -7.88 10.81
C ARG A 29 8.90 -8.12 10.97
N TRP A 30 8.10 -7.23 10.40
CA TRP A 30 6.64 -7.35 10.43
C TRP A 30 6.16 -8.34 9.37
N THR A 31 5.28 -9.26 9.76
CA THR A 31 4.68 -10.20 8.83
C THR A 31 3.55 -9.54 8.03
N THR A 32 3.25 -10.07 6.85
CA THR A 32 2.10 -9.61 6.04
C THR A 32 0.78 -9.81 6.78
N SER A 33 0.66 -10.87 7.59
CA SER A 33 -0.48 -11.09 8.49
C SER A 33 -0.60 -10.01 9.56
N TYR A 34 0.51 -9.61 10.19
CA TYR A 34 0.52 -8.58 11.23
C TYR A 34 0.04 -7.23 10.68
N VAL A 35 0.58 -6.79 9.55
CA VAL A 35 0.17 -5.52 8.94
C VAL A 35 -1.25 -5.58 8.42
N GLY A 36 -1.66 -6.70 7.81
CA GLY A 36 -3.05 -6.91 7.41
C GLY A 36 -4.03 -6.79 8.59
N ALA A 37 -3.71 -7.40 9.73
CA ALA A 37 -4.55 -7.36 10.93
C ALA A 37 -4.74 -5.93 11.48
N MET A 38 -3.74 -5.06 11.39
CA MET A 38 -3.86 -3.64 11.82
C MET A 38 -4.97 -2.89 11.07
N VAL A 39 -5.29 -3.31 9.84
CA VAL A 39 -6.27 -2.66 8.97
C VAL A 39 -7.46 -3.56 8.63
N GLY A 40 -7.66 -4.65 9.39
CA GLY A 40 -8.79 -5.55 9.20
C GLY A 40 -8.74 -6.39 7.92
N LEU A 41 -7.55 -6.61 7.35
CA LEU A 41 -7.33 -7.42 6.14
C LEU A 41 -6.79 -8.80 6.47
N SER A 42 -7.22 -9.80 5.70
CA SER A 42 -6.52 -11.09 5.65
C SER A 42 -5.11 -10.92 5.06
N ARG A 43 -4.20 -11.84 5.41
CA ARG A 43 -2.85 -11.91 4.83
C ARG A 43 -2.86 -11.80 3.30
N ARG A 44 -3.74 -12.54 2.63
CA ARG A 44 -3.85 -12.56 1.17
C ARG A 44 -4.28 -11.20 0.61
N GLN A 45 -5.28 -10.55 1.23
CA GLN A 45 -5.73 -9.22 0.80
C GLN A 45 -4.61 -8.19 0.94
N TYR A 46 -3.90 -8.20 2.07
CA TYR A 46 -2.76 -7.32 2.29
C TYR A 46 -1.64 -7.56 1.25
N GLU A 47 -1.27 -8.82 1.00
CA GLU A 47 -0.23 -9.17 0.02
C GLU A 47 -0.59 -8.71 -1.40
N LEU A 48 -1.86 -8.84 -1.80
CA LEU A 48 -2.32 -8.36 -3.10
C LEU A 48 -2.24 -6.84 -3.20
N LYS A 49 -2.53 -6.10 -2.11
CA LYS A 49 -2.38 -4.64 -2.08
C LYS A 49 -0.92 -4.21 -2.08
N GLU A 50 -0.05 -4.84 -1.28
CA GLU A 50 1.39 -4.54 -1.24
C GLU A 50 2.08 -4.83 -2.60
N LYS A 51 1.58 -5.82 -3.35
CA LYS A 51 2.03 -6.10 -4.73
C LYS A 51 1.51 -5.12 -5.78
N GLY A 52 0.62 -4.20 -5.41
CA GLY A 52 0.00 -3.29 -6.36
C GLY A 52 -1.07 -3.95 -7.23
N MET A 53 -1.70 -5.03 -6.80
CA MET A 53 -2.84 -5.62 -7.54
C MET A 53 -4.16 -4.92 -7.18
N TYR A 54 -4.24 -4.35 -5.97
CA TYR A 54 -5.39 -3.60 -5.47
C TYR A 54 -4.92 -2.37 -4.69
N PRO A 55 -5.73 -1.29 -4.65
CA PRO A 55 -5.37 -0.11 -3.90
C PRO A 55 -5.53 -0.33 -2.39
N PHE A 56 -4.71 0.38 -1.61
CA PHE A 56 -5.03 0.64 -0.21
C PHE A 56 -6.12 1.71 -0.11
N ASN A 57 -7.02 1.56 0.85
CA ASN A 57 -7.99 2.60 1.18
C ASN A 57 -7.31 3.67 2.07
N ASP A 58 -7.84 4.89 2.08
CA ASP A 58 -7.23 6.02 2.80
C ASP A 58 -6.99 5.74 4.28
N TYR A 59 -7.96 5.12 4.95
CA TYR A 59 -7.83 4.75 6.36
C TYR A 59 -6.76 3.67 6.58
N GLU A 60 -6.61 2.72 5.65
CA GLU A 60 -5.59 1.67 5.75
C GLU A 60 -4.19 2.28 5.64
N MET A 61 -4.01 3.20 4.67
CA MET A 61 -2.76 3.94 4.51
C MET A 61 -2.42 4.75 5.75
N LEU A 62 -3.40 5.48 6.30
CA LEU A 62 -3.22 6.30 7.50
C LEU A 62 -2.81 5.47 8.72
N ILE A 63 -3.46 4.33 8.97
CA ILE A 63 -3.16 3.46 10.12
C ILE A 63 -1.74 2.88 9.99
N ILE A 64 -1.40 2.33 8.82
CA ILE A 64 -0.09 1.73 8.58
C ILE A 64 1.02 2.79 8.68
N ALA A 65 0.82 3.95 8.07
CA ALA A 65 1.75 5.08 8.12
C ALA A 65 2.00 5.55 9.56
N ARG A 66 0.93 5.67 10.37
CA ARG A 66 1.05 6.01 11.80
C ARG A 66 1.79 4.94 12.59
N ALA A 67 1.49 3.67 12.36
CA ALA A 67 2.19 2.57 13.03
C ALA A 67 3.69 2.53 12.67
N MET A 68 4.04 2.91 11.43
CA MET A 68 5.42 3.00 10.98
C MET A 68 6.10 4.34 11.31
N GLU A 69 5.36 5.35 11.79
CA GLU A 69 5.88 6.71 12.01
C GLU A 69 6.49 7.34 10.74
N ILE A 70 5.89 7.03 9.58
CA ILE A 70 6.33 7.54 8.25
C ILE A 70 5.15 8.26 7.61
N PRO A 71 5.33 9.44 6.99
CA PRO A 71 4.25 10.12 6.28
C PRO A 71 3.61 9.24 5.19
N VAL A 72 2.28 9.32 5.04
CA VAL A 72 1.53 8.55 4.04
C VAL A 72 2.10 8.75 2.62
N GLY A 73 2.43 9.99 2.27
CA GLY A 73 3.09 10.37 1.01
C GLY A 73 4.33 9.51 0.75
N SER A 74 5.26 9.54 1.71
CA SER A 74 6.53 8.83 1.60
C SER A 74 6.38 7.32 1.62
N LEU A 75 5.43 6.78 2.38
CA LEU A 75 5.28 5.33 2.49
C LEU A 75 4.60 4.68 1.28
N PHE A 76 3.66 5.38 0.62
CA PHE A 76 2.80 4.80 -0.41
C PHE A 76 2.97 5.39 -1.82
N PHE A 77 3.64 6.53 -1.96
CA PHE A 77 3.72 7.29 -3.22
C PHE A 77 5.13 7.67 -3.65
N GLU A 78 6.15 7.43 -2.81
CA GLU A 78 7.56 7.61 -3.15
C GLU A 78 8.26 6.26 -3.32
N ASP A 79 9.28 6.22 -4.17
CA ASP A 79 10.17 5.06 -4.40
C ASP A 79 11.50 5.22 -3.64
#